data_AF-A0A0B1R4B7-F1
#
_entry.id   AF-A0A0B1R4B7-F1
#
_cell.length_a   1.000
_cell.length_b   1.000
_cell.length_c   1.000
_cell.angle_alpha   90.00
_cell.angle_beta   90.00
_cell.angle_gamma   90.00
#
_symmetry.space_group_name_H-M   'P 1'
#
loop_
_entity.id
_entity.type
_entity.pdbx_description
1 polymer ?
#
loop_
_entity_poly.entity_id
_entity_poly.type
_entity_poly.pdbx_seq_one_letter_code
_entity_poly.pdbx_strand_id
1 'polypeptide(L)'
;GPAALFGGVEYQTQWQPLRLKLEYEGNDYQDDFAGRLEQRSKVNVGAIYRLTDWADINASYERGNTFMFGVTVRTNFNDLHQSHIDSAKPDYHPQPQGDLLQPTVVANQLTDLKYNAGLNGPRIQTKGSTLYVSGEQTKYRDTREGVDRANRIIMNNLPAGIDTIDVTESRFNMPQVTTRTDVASLHNELSGYPLGHEQPLQQTRENPVDPGATEQGFFIRKDRLNYNLAPVLNQSVGGPESFYMYQLGVMGSVDYALTNHLLVSGSLFGNLANNYDKFNYNGAPADSTLPRVRTHIRDYVENNVYVNDLQANYMGYLGNGFYGQVYGGYLETMYGGVGGEVLYRPVDSNWAFGVDANYVKQRDWDNMMQFTDYKAPTGNLTAYWRPWFMQDVLVKASVGQYLAKDKGVTVDVSKRFDSGVMVGFYATKTNVSAADYGEGDFTKGFYISIPMDLFTVTPTRGRAQVNWVPLTRDGGQMLGRKYQLYDMTSDRDARFN
;
A
#
# COMPACT_ATOMS: atom_id res chain seq x y z
N GLY A 1 24.30 33.65 -16.72
CA GLY A 1 25.77 33.53 -16.57
C GLY A 1 26.43 33.49 -17.93
N PRO A 2 27.76 33.53 -18.01
CA PRO A 2 28.50 33.27 -19.24
C PRO A 2 28.19 31.86 -19.77
N ALA A 3 28.17 31.71 -21.09
CA ALA A 3 27.98 30.40 -21.72
C ALA A 3 29.24 29.54 -21.58
N ALA A 4 29.05 28.25 -21.34
CA ALA A 4 30.14 27.28 -21.24
C ALA A 4 29.91 26.10 -22.19
N LEU A 5 30.99 25.56 -22.76
CA LEU A 5 30.95 24.36 -23.59
C LEU A 5 31.01 23.12 -22.70
N PHE A 6 30.13 22.16 -22.96
CA PHE A 6 30.18 20.84 -22.35
C PHE A 6 30.05 19.77 -23.45
N GLY A 7 30.61 18.60 -23.21
CA GLY A 7 30.50 17.49 -24.15
C GLY A 7 31.25 16.26 -23.68
N GLY A 8 30.88 15.09 -24.19
CA GLY A 8 31.50 13.83 -23.78
C GLY A 8 31.40 12.73 -24.82
N VAL A 9 32.16 11.67 -24.59
CA VAL A 9 32.20 10.44 -25.39
C VAL A 9 32.02 9.25 -24.46
N GLU A 10 31.07 8.37 -24.80
CA GLU A 10 30.96 7.04 -24.21
C GLU A 10 31.55 6.02 -25.21
N TYR A 11 32.49 5.21 -24.75
CA TYR A 11 33.11 4.15 -25.54
C TYR A 11 32.80 2.78 -24.93
N GLN A 12 32.03 1.98 -25.68
CA GLN A 12 31.85 0.56 -25.38
C GLN A 12 33.12 -0.20 -25.75
N THR A 13 33.81 -0.74 -24.75
CA THR A 13 35.05 -1.49 -25.00
C THR A 13 34.73 -2.85 -25.63
N GLN A 14 35.76 -3.50 -26.19
CA GLN A 14 35.65 -4.88 -26.70
C GLN A 14 35.25 -5.87 -25.58
N TRP A 15 35.60 -5.56 -24.32
CA TRP A 15 35.07 -6.27 -23.17
C TRP A 15 33.66 -5.75 -22.87
N GLN A 16 32.65 -6.46 -23.36
CA GLN A 16 31.24 -6.04 -23.31
C GLN A 16 30.75 -5.51 -21.95
N PRO A 17 31.16 -6.07 -20.80
CA PRO A 17 30.79 -5.53 -19.50
C PRO A 17 31.33 -4.13 -19.20
N LEU A 18 32.41 -3.67 -19.85
CA LEU A 18 33.08 -2.41 -19.52
C LEU A 18 32.80 -1.32 -20.57
N ARG A 19 32.33 -0.18 -20.07
CA ARG A 19 32.20 1.08 -20.83
C ARG A 19 33.04 2.17 -20.19
N LEU A 20 33.65 2.99 -21.02
CA LEU A 20 34.44 4.15 -20.58
C LEU A 20 33.74 5.43 -20.98
N LYS A 21 33.82 6.45 -20.12
CA LYS A 21 33.27 7.77 -20.33
C LYS A 21 34.36 8.82 -20.18
N LEU A 22 34.36 9.78 -21.10
CA LEU A 22 35.17 10.98 -21.02
C LEU A 22 34.23 12.16 -21.20
N GLU A 23 34.30 13.13 -20.31
CA GLU A 23 33.47 14.33 -20.35
C GLU A 23 34.35 15.57 -20.13
N TYR A 24 34.06 16.62 -20.88
CA TYR A 24 34.54 17.97 -20.65
C TYR A 24 33.40 18.81 -20.09
N GLU A 25 33.59 19.33 -18.87
CA GLU A 25 32.64 20.16 -18.13
C GLU A 25 33.13 21.61 -18.10
N GLY A 26 32.36 22.50 -18.71
CA GLY A 26 32.75 23.90 -18.89
C GLY A 26 32.45 24.79 -17.69
N ASN A 27 31.68 24.30 -16.70
CA ASN A 27 31.21 25.10 -15.57
C ASN A 27 32.36 25.71 -14.75
N ASP A 28 32.12 26.90 -14.20
CA ASP A 28 33.02 27.58 -13.26
C ASP A 28 32.35 27.58 -11.89
N TYR A 29 32.89 26.79 -10.96
CA TYR A 29 32.31 26.58 -9.64
C TYR A 29 32.78 27.62 -8.60
N GLN A 30 33.39 28.74 -9.02
CA GLN A 30 33.81 29.78 -8.08
C GLN A 30 32.66 30.51 -7.38
N ASP A 31 31.53 30.67 -8.09
CA ASP A 31 30.33 31.37 -7.59
C ASP A 31 29.15 30.40 -7.37
N ASP A 32 29.43 29.13 -7.08
CA ASP A 32 28.38 28.13 -6.85
C ASP A 32 27.60 28.40 -5.54
N PHE A 33 26.29 28.14 -5.55
CA PHE A 33 25.43 28.31 -4.38
C PHE A 33 25.83 27.40 -3.21
N ALA A 34 26.44 26.25 -3.50
CA ALA A 34 27.00 25.33 -2.51
C ALA A 34 28.36 25.80 -1.93
N GLY A 35 28.83 27.00 -2.32
CA GLY A 35 30.14 27.55 -1.98
C GLY A 35 31.20 27.25 -3.04
N ARG A 36 32.42 27.77 -2.84
CA ARG A 36 33.52 27.61 -3.80
C ARG A 36 33.96 26.15 -3.87
N LEU A 37 33.62 25.45 -4.95
CA LEU A 37 34.10 24.09 -5.19
C LEU A 37 35.46 24.13 -5.87
N GLU A 38 36.44 23.42 -5.32
CA GLU A 38 37.76 23.31 -5.95
C GLU A 38 37.64 22.45 -7.21
N GLN A 39 38.08 22.98 -8.35
CA GLN A 39 38.17 22.27 -9.62
C GLN A 39 39.59 22.41 -10.16
N ARG A 40 40.29 21.27 -10.29
CA ARG A 40 41.65 21.18 -10.83
C ARG A 40 41.68 20.83 -12.32
N SER A 41 40.60 20.23 -12.82
CA SER A 41 40.44 19.80 -14.21
C SER A 41 39.01 20.02 -14.69
N LYS A 42 38.86 20.40 -15.95
CA LYS A 42 37.58 20.41 -16.68
C LYS A 42 37.24 19.07 -17.32
N VAL A 43 38.13 18.08 -17.19
CA VAL A 43 37.96 16.74 -17.76
C VAL A 43 37.60 15.76 -16.66
N ASN A 44 36.51 15.04 -16.87
CA ASN A 44 36.01 13.97 -16.03
C ASN A 44 36.17 12.63 -16.78
N VAL A 45 36.58 11.59 -16.06
CA VAL A 45 36.68 10.23 -16.62
C VAL A 45 35.87 9.25 -15.79
N GLY A 46 35.23 8.30 -16.44
CA GLY A 46 34.41 7.29 -15.76
C GLY A 46 34.53 5.92 -16.39
N ALA A 47 34.33 4.89 -15.58
CA ALA A 47 34.18 3.52 -16.00
C ALA A 47 32.87 2.96 -15.45
N ILE A 48 32.13 2.25 -16.29
CA ILE A 48 30.92 1.53 -15.92
C ILE A 48 31.17 0.05 -16.22
N TYR A 49 31.11 -0.77 -15.18
CA TYR A 49 31.25 -2.21 -15.24
C TYR A 49 29.91 -2.88 -14.97
N ARG A 50 29.40 -3.62 -15.96
CA ARG A 50 28.19 -4.42 -15.82
C ARG A 50 28.51 -5.72 -15.09
N LEU A 51 28.10 -5.80 -13.82
CA LEU A 51 28.30 -6.97 -12.98
C LEU A 51 27.34 -8.10 -13.39
N THR A 52 26.08 -7.75 -13.65
CA THR A 52 25.01 -8.63 -14.13
C THR A 52 24.12 -7.87 -15.11
N ASP A 53 23.19 -8.55 -15.75
CA ASP A 53 22.14 -7.92 -16.57
C ASP A 53 21.31 -6.87 -15.81
N TRP A 54 21.16 -7.02 -14.49
CA TRP A 54 20.42 -6.10 -13.61
C TRP A 54 21.28 -5.12 -12.80
N ALA A 55 22.62 -5.23 -12.79
CA ALA A 55 23.49 -4.35 -12.00
C ALA A 55 24.73 -3.86 -12.76
N ASP A 56 24.94 -2.54 -12.72
CA ASP A 56 26.18 -1.90 -13.12
C ASP A 56 26.87 -1.28 -11.88
N ILE A 57 28.19 -1.38 -11.78
CA ILE A 57 29.03 -0.62 -10.85
C ILE A 57 29.71 0.50 -11.65
N ASN A 58 29.76 1.70 -11.10
CA ASN A 58 30.40 2.84 -11.74
C ASN A 58 31.45 3.45 -10.81
N ALA A 59 32.53 3.92 -11.43
CA ALA A 59 33.59 4.68 -10.78
C ALA A 59 33.98 5.83 -11.70
N SER A 60 34.05 7.05 -11.17
CA SER A 60 34.52 8.21 -11.92
C SER A 60 35.51 9.05 -11.12
N TYR A 61 36.32 9.80 -11.85
CA TYR A 61 37.19 10.83 -11.30
C TYR A 61 36.80 12.16 -11.95
N GLU A 62 36.27 13.05 -11.12
CA GLU A 62 35.63 14.29 -11.51
C GLU A 62 36.41 15.49 -10.97
N ARG A 63 36.36 16.59 -11.72
CA ARG A 63 36.96 17.89 -11.38
C ARG A 63 38.48 17.84 -11.10
N GLY A 64 39.15 16.74 -11.42
CA GLY A 64 40.57 16.52 -11.14
C GLY A 64 40.90 16.41 -9.65
N ASN A 65 39.91 16.14 -8.79
CA ASN A 65 40.12 16.00 -7.35
C ASN A 65 39.10 15.11 -6.63
N THR A 66 38.02 14.69 -7.28
CA THR A 66 36.93 13.94 -6.62
C THR A 66 36.82 12.55 -7.21
N PHE A 67 36.91 11.52 -6.39
CA PHE A 67 36.52 10.17 -6.79
C PHE A 67 35.05 9.94 -6.46
N MET A 68 34.33 9.36 -7.40
CA MET A 68 32.93 8.99 -7.26
C MET A 68 32.78 7.49 -7.49
N PHE A 69 31.87 6.89 -6.74
CA PHE A 69 31.48 5.49 -6.89
C PHE A 69 29.97 5.41 -6.81
N GLY A 70 29.39 4.49 -7.56
CA GLY A 70 27.96 4.27 -7.53
C GLY A 70 27.56 2.91 -8.10
N VAL A 71 26.31 2.58 -7.88
CA VAL A 71 25.70 1.33 -8.33
C VAL A 71 24.42 1.70 -9.05
N THR A 72 24.18 1.07 -10.20
CA THR A 72 22.94 1.20 -10.95
C THR A 72 22.25 -0.16 -10.96
N VAL A 73 21.06 -0.22 -10.38
CA VAL A 73 20.20 -1.41 -10.42
C VAL A 73 19.11 -1.17 -11.46
N ARG A 74 18.91 -2.15 -12.34
CA ARG A 74 17.92 -2.14 -13.42
C ARG A 74 16.90 -3.23 -13.13
N THR A 75 15.62 -2.91 -13.25
CA THR A 75 14.56 -3.90 -13.12
C THR A 75 13.36 -3.50 -13.98
N ASN A 76 12.59 -4.48 -14.44
CA ASN A 76 11.30 -4.27 -15.08
C ASN A 76 10.19 -4.62 -14.08
N PHE A 77 9.47 -3.61 -13.61
CA PHE A 77 8.36 -3.81 -12.67
C PHE A 77 7.16 -4.56 -13.28
N ASN A 78 7.08 -4.78 -14.59
CA ASN A 78 6.01 -5.63 -15.14
C ASN A 78 6.35 -7.12 -15.02
N ASP A 79 7.62 -7.48 -15.17
CA ASP A 79 8.05 -8.90 -15.27
C ASP A 79 8.50 -9.46 -13.92
N LEU A 80 8.56 -8.63 -12.88
CA LEU A 80 8.96 -9.03 -11.53
C LEU A 80 7.94 -10.02 -10.95
N HIS A 81 8.37 -11.26 -10.79
CA HIS A 81 7.61 -12.33 -10.15
C HIS A 81 8.55 -13.22 -9.33
N GLN A 82 7.98 -13.84 -8.30
CA GLN A 82 8.65 -14.86 -7.51
C GLN A 82 7.85 -16.15 -7.66
N SER A 83 8.54 -17.28 -7.91
CA SER A 83 7.87 -18.57 -7.85
C SER A 83 7.55 -18.91 -6.40
N HIS A 84 6.25 -18.96 -6.07
CA HIS A 84 5.80 -19.29 -4.73
C HIS A 84 5.75 -20.81 -4.52
N ILE A 85 6.19 -21.24 -3.35
CA ILE A 85 5.89 -22.55 -2.79
C ILE A 85 4.48 -22.47 -2.23
N ASP A 86 3.53 -23.08 -2.95
CA ASP A 86 2.12 -23.05 -2.60
C ASP A 86 1.47 -24.43 -2.76
N SER A 87 0.35 -24.63 -2.09
CA SER A 87 -0.53 -25.78 -2.29
C SER A 87 -1.06 -25.82 -3.73
N ALA A 88 -0.96 -26.98 -4.37
CA ALA A 88 -1.53 -27.19 -5.70
C ALA A 88 -3.03 -26.82 -5.72
N LYS A 89 -3.47 -26.21 -6.82
CA LYS A 89 -4.90 -25.95 -7.05
C LYS A 89 -5.62 -27.30 -7.06
N PRO A 90 -6.69 -27.51 -6.27
CA PRO A 90 -7.31 -28.83 -6.12
C PRO A 90 -7.76 -29.37 -7.47
N ASP A 91 -7.53 -30.64 -7.78
CA ASP A 91 -7.97 -31.23 -9.04
C ASP A 91 -9.50 -31.26 -9.14
N TYR A 92 -10.03 -31.14 -10.36
CA TYR A 92 -11.47 -31.20 -10.58
C TYR A 92 -11.94 -32.65 -10.70
N HIS A 93 -12.47 -33.20 -9.61
CA HIS A 93 -12.99 -34.57 -9.51
C HIS A 93 -14.35 -34.56 -8.78
N PRO A 94 -15.45 -34.23 -9.46
CA PRO A 94 -16.77 -34.10 -8.83
C PRO A 94 -17.26 -35.40 -8.21
N GLN A 95 -17.70 -35.32 -6.96
CA GLN A 95 -18.33 -36.39 -6.19
C GLN A 95 -19.79 -35.99 -5.92
N PRO A 96 -20.77 -36.63 -6.59
CA PRO A 96 -22.17 -36.30 -6.42
C PRO A 96 -22.62 -36.42 -4.97
N GLN A 97 -23.45 -35.48 -4.52
CA GLN A 97 -24.07 -35.49 -3.20
C GLN A 97 -25.58 -35.24 -3.33
N GLY A 98 -26.33 -35.63 -2.30
CA GLY A 98 -27.73 -35.22 -2.19
C GLY A 98 -27.86 -33.72 -1.90
N ASP A 99 -29.10 -33.26 -1.74
CA ASP A 99 -29.41 -31.83 -1.58
C ASP A 99 -28.97 -31.26 -0.21
N LEU A 100 -28.67 -32.13 0.76
CA LEU A 100 -28.24 -31.74 2.10
C LEU A 100 -26.71 -31.68 2.22
N LEU A 101 -26.25 -30.62 2.88
CA LEU A 101 -24.86 -30.43 3.25
C LEU A 101 -24.42 -31.51 4.25
N GLN A 102 -23.55 -32.42 3.81
CA GLN A 102 -22.98 -33.44 4.69
C GLN A 102 -21.91 -32.84 5.61
N PRO A 103 -22.01 -32.93 6.94
CA PRO A 103 -21.10 -32.24 7.86
C PRO A 103 -19.62 -32.58 7.67
N THR A 104 -19.28 -33.83 7.38
CA THR A 104 -17.90 -34.29 7.16
C THR A 104 -17.31 -33.73 5.88
N VAL A 105 -18.10 -33.67 4.81
CA VAL A 105 -17.71 -33.08 3.52
C VAL A 105 -17.48 -31.59 3.68
N VAL A 106 -18.44 -30.89 4.28
CA VAL A 106 -18.37 -29.44 4.46
C VAL A 106 -17.22 -29.05 5.38
N ALA A 107 -16.89 -29.85 6.40
CA ALA A 107 -15.71 -29.63 7.22
C ALA A 107 -14.40 -29.67 6.41
N ASN A 108 -14.27 -30.61 5.45
CA ASN A 108 -13.12 -30.67 4.54
C ASN A 108 -13.12 -29.47 3.59
N GLN A 109 -14.26 -29.14 2.97
CA GLN A 109 -14.38 -27.97 2.09
C GLN A 109 -14.01 -26.67 2.82
N LEU A 110 -14.51 -26.46 4.05
CA LEU A 110 -14.15 -25.28 4.85
C LEU A 110 -12.65 -25.23 5.17
N THR A 111 -12.03 -26.38 5.41
CA THR A 111 -10.58 -26.49 5.64
C THR A 111 -9.80 -26.14 4.37
N ASP A 112 -10.22 -26.65 3.22
CA ASP A 112 -9.61 -26.33 1.93
C ASP A 112 -9.83 -24.86 1.53
N LEU A 113 -11.01 -24.30 1.82
CA LEU A 113 -11.28 -22.87 1.62
C LEU A 113 -10.32 -22.02 2.46
N LYS A 114 -10.05 -22.43 3.72
CA LYS A 114 -9.11 -21.73 4.61
C LYS A 114 -7.67 -21.81 4.12
N TYR A 115 -7.16 -23.02 3.86
CA TYR A 115 -5.73 -23.23 3.65
C TYR A 115 -5.31 -23.26 2.16
N ASN A 116 -6.18 -23.76 1.27
CA ASN A 116 -5.91 -23.79 -0.16
C ASN A 116 -6.37 -22.50 -0.84
N ALA A 117 -7.66 -22.12 -0.72
CA ALA A 117 -8.18 -20.89 -1.34
C ALA A 117 -7.79 -19.60 -0.58
N GLY A 118 -7.28 -19.73 0.66
CA GLY A 118 -6.78 -18.60 1.44
C GLY A 118 -7.85 -17.72 2.09
N LEU A 119 -9.10 -18.22 2.16
CA LEU A 119 -10.24 -17.53 2.75
C LEU A 119 -10.27 -17.75 4.26
N ASN A 120 -9.88 -16.77 5.05
CA ASN A 120 -9.96 -16.83 6.50
C ASN A 120 -11.41 -16.70 6.99
N GLY A 121 -11.75 -17.44 8.05
CA GLY A 121 -13.11 -17.54 8.58
C GLY A 121 -14.15 -17.97 7.54
N PRO A 122 -13.90 -19.04 6.75
CA PRO A 122 -14.78 -19.39 5.65
C PRO A 122 -16.13 -19.86 6.14
N ARG A 123 -17.16 -19.61 5.34
CA ARG A 123 -18.53 -20.04 5.58
C ARG A 123 -19.15 -20.56 4.29
N ILE A 124 -19.92 -21.65 4.40
CA ILE A 124 -20.73 -22.24 3.34
C ILE A 124 -22.19 -22.21 3.80
N GLN A 125 -23.09 -21.68 2.97
CA GLN A 125 -24.54 -21.64 3.22
C GLN A 125 -25.32 -21.98 1.95
N THR A 126 -26.54 -22.47 2.10
CA THR A 126 -27.45 -22.72 0.96
C THR A 126 -28.79 -22.02 1.14
N LYS A 127 -29.35 -21.54 0.04
CA LYS A 127 -30.69 -20.95 -0.02
C LYS A 127 -31.25 -21.09 -1.43
N GLY A 128 -32.33 -21.84 -1.60
CA GLY A 128 -32.83 -22.20 -2.92
C GLY A 128 -31.75 -22.93 -3.74
N SER A 129 -31.56 -22.52 -5.00
CA SER A 129 -30.56 -23.10 -5.91
C SER A 129 -29.18 -22.44 -5.82
N THR A 130 -28.93 -21.57 -4.83
CA THR A 130 -27.65 -20.86 -4.68
C THR A 130 -26.88 -21.34 -3.46
N LEU A 131 -25.59 -21.66 -3.67
CA LEU A 131 -24.62 -21.92 -2.62
C LEU A 131 -23.74 -20.67 -2.41
N TYR A 132 -23.75 -20.16 -1.18
CA TYR A 132 -23.00 -18.99 -0.78
C TYR A 132 -21.73 -19.41 -0.05
N VAL A 133 -20.58 -18.94 -0.55
CA VAL A 133 -19.30 -19.02 0.13
C VAL A 133 -18.92 -17.62 0.58
N SER A 134 -18.38 -17.46 1.78
CA SER A 134 -17.79 -16.19 2.19
C SER A 134 -16.54 -16.38 3.03
N GLY A 135 -15.64 -15.39 3.01
CA GLY A 135 -14.42 -15.38 3.81
C GLY A 135 -13.56 -14.16 3.51
N GLU A 136 -12.46 -14.00 4.25
CA GLU A 136 -11.49 -12.92 4.05
C GLU A 136 -10.26 -13.43 3.31
N GLN A 137 -9.97 -12.87 2.12
CA GLN A 137 -8.80 -13.28 1.35
C GLN A 137 -7.52 -12.77 2.01
N THR A 138 -6.71 -13.69 2.52
CA THR A 138 -5.47 -13.38 3.25
C THR A 138 -4.20 -13.82 2.54
N LYS A 139 -4.30 -14.74 1.58
CA LYS A 139 -3.16 -15.44 0.98
C LYS A 139 -2.76 -14.84 -0.35
N TYR A 140 -3.72 -14.73 -1.27
CA TYR A 140 -3.47 -14.28 -2.64
C TYR A 140 -3.70 -12.79 -2.77
N ARG A 141 -2.77 -12.08 -3.41
CA ARG A 141 -2.91 -10.68 -3.76
C ARG A 141 -3.96 -10.50 -4.85
N ASP A 142 -3.84 -11.27 -5.94
CA ASP A 142 -4.92 -11.44 -6.92
C ASP A 142 -6.03 -12.28 -6.31
N THR A 143 -7.17 -11.65 -6.03
CA THR A 143 -8.25 -12.33 -5.33
C THR A 143 -8.98 -13.34 -6.20
N ARG A 144 -8.87 -13.24 -7.53
CA ARG A 144 -9.49 -14.17 -8.49
C ARG A 144 -8.97 -15.58 -8.30
N GLU A 145 -7.69 -15.75 -8.00
CA GLU A 145 -7.12 -17.08 -7.73
C GLU A 145 -7.75 -17.73 -6.49
N GLY A 146 -8.10 -16.93 -5.47
CA GLY A 146 -8.85 -17.39 -4.31
C GLY A 146 -10.28 -17.81 -4.66
N VAL A 147 -10.97 -17.03 -5.50
CA VAL A 147 -12.32 -17.34 -5.98
C VAL A 147 -12.32 -18.61 -6.84
N ASP A 148 -11.38 -18.76 -7.78
CA ASP A 148 -11.28 -19.94 -8.63
C ASP A 148 -11.02 -21.21 -7.81
N ARG A 149 -10.14 -21.13 -6.81
CA ARG A 149 -9.90 -22.24 -5.89
C ARG A 149 -11.15 -22.56 -5.08
N ALA A 150 -11.84 -21.55 -4.56
CA ALA A 150 -13.10 -21.74 -3.84
C ALA A 150 -14.14 -22.44 -4.72
N ASN A 151 -14.33 -21.95 -5.94
CA ASN A 151 -15.20 -22.56 -6.95
C ASN A 151 -14.85 -24.03 -7.19
N ARG A 152 -13.57 -24.37 -7.39
CA ARG A 152 -13.12 -25.75 -7.61
C ARG A 152 -13.36 -26.66 -6.39
N ILE A 153 -13.09 -26.16 -5.18
CA ILE A 153 -13.34 -26.88 -3.91
C ILE A 153 -14.83 -27.19 -3.75
N ILE A 154 -15.70 -26.21 -4.02
CA ILE A 154 -17.14 -26.38 -3.94
C ILE A 154 -17.64 -27.35 -5.01
N MET A 155 -17.22 -27.17 -6.27
CA MET A 155 -17.64 -28.00 -7.40
C MET A 155 -17.31 -29.49 -7.23
N ASN A 156 -16.22 -29.83 -6.51
CA ASN A 156 -15.86 -31.21 -6.25
C ASN A 156 -16.87 -31.95 -5.35
N ASN A 157 -17.64 -31.24 -4.55
CA ASN A 157 -18.64 -31.83 -3.65
C ASN A 157 -19.89 -30.93 -3.60
N LEU A 158 -20.38 -30.55 -4.78
CA LEU A 158 -21.54 -29.66 -4.89
C LEU A 158 -22.82 -30.44 -4.53
N PRO A 159 -23.66 -29.92 -3.62
CA PRO A 159 -24.98 -30.50 -3.35
C PRO A 159 -25.87 -30.47 -4.60
N ALA A 160 -26.74 -31.47 -4.73
CA ALA A 160 -27.73 -31.47 -5.80
C ALA A 160 -28.71 -30.30 -5.67
N GLY A 161 -29.21 -29.81 -6.80
CA GLY A 161 -30.14 -28.67 -6.87
C GLY A 161 -29.48 -27.27 -6.89
N ILE A 162 -28.15 -27.17 -6.80
CA ILE A 162 -27.44 -25.90 -6.89
C ILE A 162 -27.09 -25.57 -8.35
N ASP A 163 -27.53 -24.40 -8.82
CA ASP A 163 -27.22 -23.84 -10.15
C ASP A 163 -26.22 -22.68 -10.10
N THR A 164 -26.04 -22.07 -8.93
CA THR A 164 -25.27 -20.84 -8.75
C THR A 164 -24.34 -20.92 -7.53
N ILE A 165 -23.10 -20.49 -7.69
CA ILE A 165 -22.13 -20.32 -6.60
C ILE A 165 -21.82 -18.82 -6.44
N ASP A 166 -22.14 -18.26 -5.28
CA ASP A 166 -21.84 -16.88 -4.92
C ASP A 166 -20.68 -16.84 -3.92
N VAL A 167 -19.48 -16.45 -4.37
CA VAL A 167 -18.29 -16.30 -3.51
C VAL A 167 -18.15 -14.85 -3.09
N THR A 168 -18.40 -14.56 -1.81
CA THR A 168 -18.32 -13.21 -1.23
C THR A 168 -17.03 -13.01 -0.47
N GLU A 169 -16.16 -12.16 -1.01
CA GLU A 169 -14.92 -11.78 -0.36
C GLU A 169 -15.17 -10.65 0.62
N SER A 170 -14.51 -10.70 1.77
CA SER A 170 -14.61 -9.69 2.82
C SER A 170 -13.23 -9.22 3.27
N ARG A 171 -13.17 -8.06 3.90
CA ARG A 171 -11.95 -7.52 4.49
C ARG A 171 -12.28 -6.76 5.76
N PHE A 172 -11.64 -7.11 6.87
CA PHE A 172 -12.03 -6.63 8.20
C PHE A 172 -13.52 -6.83 8.50
N ASN A 173 -14.07 -7.97 8.06
CA ASN A 173 -15.50 -8.32 8.12
C ASN A 173 -16.45 -7.38 7.35
N MET A 174 -15.93 -6.42 6.58
CA MET A 174 -16.72 -5.66 5.62
C MET A 174 -16.78 -6.46 4.31
N PRO A 175 -17.97 -6.85 3.84
CA PRO A 175 -18.08 -7.56 2.57
C PRO A 175 -17.68 -6.61 1.42
N GLN A 176 -16.85 -7.12 0.51
CA GLN A 176 -16.22 -6.34 -0.56
C GLN A 176 -16.90 -6.59 -1.89
N VAL A 177 -17.02 -7.83 -2.32
CA VAL A 177 -17.55 -8.17 -3.64
C VAL A 177 -18.11 -9.59 -3.59
N THR A 178 -19.18 -9.84 -4.33
CA THR A 178 -19.67 -11.20 -4.59
C THR A 178 -19.36 -11.55 -6.03
N THR A 179 -18.67 -12.65 -6.24
CA THR A 179 -18.47 -13.25 -7.56
C THR A 179 -19.50 -14.35 -7.74
N ARG A 180 -20.51 -14.07 -8.55
CA ARG A 180 -21.54 -15.04 -8.95
C ARG A 180 -21.01 -15.88 -10.11
N THR A 181 -21.07 -17.20 -9.96
CA THR A 181 -20.62 -18.16 -10.97
C THR A 181 -21.74 -19.15 -11.26
N ASP A 182 -22.08 -19.31 -12.54
CA ASP A 182 -23.02 -20.35 -13.00
C ASP A 182 -22.33 -21.72 -12.98
N VAL A 183 -22.98 -22.69 -12.33
CA VAL A 183 -22.43 -24.04 -12.11
C VAL A 183 -22.22 -24.80 -13.42
N ALA A 184 -23.14 -24.67 -14.39
CA ALA A 184 -23.07 -25.41 -15.64
C ALA A 184 -21.90 -24.94 -16.50
N SER A 185 -21.71 -23.63 -16.62
CA SER A 185 -20.58 -23.05 -17.34
C SER A 185 -19.24 -23.37 -16.68
N LEU A 186 -19.18 -23.34 -15.35
CA LEU A 186 -17.99 -23.73 -14.59
C LEU A 186 -17.67 -25.22 -14.73
N HIS A 187 -18.69 -26.09 -14.74
CA HIS A 187 -18.52 -27.52 -14.99
C HIS A 187 -17.88 -27.76 -16.37
N ASN A 188 -18.38 -27.09 -17.41
CA ASN A 188 -17.85 -27.22 -18.76
C ASN A 188 -16.41 -26.69 -18.88
N GLU A 189 -16.10 -25.55 -18.27
CA GLU A 189 -14.74 -25.02 -18.26
C GLU A 189 -13.76 -25.96 -17.56
N LEU A 190 -14.12 -26.49 -16.39
CA LEU A 190 -13.25 -27.39 -15.63
C LEU A 190 -13.10 -28.78 -16.24
N SER A 191 -14.12 -29.25 -16.96
CA SER A 191 -14.09 -30.54 -17.68
C SER A 191 -13.42 -30.42 -19.06
N GLY A 192 -13.31 -29.21 -19.57
CA GLY A 192 -12.85 -28.91 -20.93
C GLY A 192 -13.99 -28.93 -21.95
N TYR A 193 -13.82 -28.13 -23.00
CA TYR A 193 -14.73 -28.08 -24.13
C TYR A 193 -14.27 -29.00 -25.27
N PRO A 194 -15.20 -29.53 -26.08
CA PRO A 194 -14.86 -30.02 -27.40
C PRO A 194 -14.17 -28.93 -28.22
N LEU A 195 -13.19 -29.31 -29.04
CA LEU A 195 -12.43 -28.38 -29.87
C LEU A 195 -13.37 -27.47 -30.69
N GLY A 196 -13.19 -26.16 -30.58
CA GLY A 196 -13.96 -25.15 -31.33
C GLY A 196 -15.36 -24.85 -30.77
N HIS A 197 -15.72 -25.39 -29.61
CA HIS A 197 -16.98 -25.10 -28.90
C HIS A 197 -16.73 -24.46 -27.53
N GLU A 198 -15.58 -23.81 -27.37
CA GLU A 198 -15.21 -23.12 -26.13
C GLU A 198 -16.21 -22.01 -25.84
N GLN A 199 -16.80 -22.04 -24.64
CA GLN A 199 -17.67 -20.98 -24.14
C GLN A 199 -17.00 -20.25 -22.98
N PRO A 200 -17.17 -18.92 -22.87
CA PRO A 200 -16.65 -18.20 -21.72
C PRO A 200 -17.39 -18.64 -20.45
N LEU A 201 -16.66 -18.69 -19.33
CA LEU A 201 -17.24 -18.85 -18.01
C LEU A 201 -18.31 -17.77 -17.78
N GLN A 202 -19.51 -18.18 -17.37
CA GLN A 202 -20.55 -17.24 -16.99
C GLN A 202 -20.33 -16.86 -15.52
N GLN A 203 -19.46 -15.87 -15.33
CA GLN A 203 -19.10 -15.33 -14.03
C GLN A 203 -19.17 -13.81 -14.03
N THR A 204 -19.78 -13.25 -12.98
CA THR A 204 -19.96 -11.79 -12.84
C THR A 204 -19.64 -11.34 -11.44
N ARG A 205 -19.01 -10.17 -11.31
CA ARG A 205 -18.75 -9.50 -10.03
C ARG A 205 -19.84 -8.47 -9.76
N GLU A 206 -20.44 -8.54 -8.59
CA GLU A 206 -21.52 -7.66 -8.17
C GLU A 206 -21.31 -7.14 -6.75
N ASN A 207 -22.15 -6.17 -6.36
CA ASN A 207 -22.17 -5.70 -4.98
C ASN A 207 -22.40 -6.88 -4.02
N PRO A 208 -21.81 -6.85 -2.81
CA PRO A 208 -21.92 -7.96 -1.90
C PRO A 208 -23.36 -8.35 -1.59
N VAL A 209 -23.64 -9.65 -1.70
CA VAL A 209 -24.95 -10.24 -1.43
C VAL A 209 -24.95 -10.88 -0.05
N ASP A 210 -25.86 -10.44 0.81
CA ASP A 210 -26.16 -11.12 2.06
C ASP A 210 -27.30 -12.12 1.81
N PRO A 211 -27.07 -13.43 2.00
CA PRO A 211 -28.12 -14.43 1.80
C PRO A 211 -29.26 -14.32 2.83
N GLY A 212 -29.08 -13.57 3.93
CA GLY A 212 -30.07 -13.45 5.00
C GLY A 212 -30.30 -14.78 5.73
N ALA A 213 -31.55 -15.15 5.96
CA ALA A 213 -31.89 -16.47 6.51
C ALA A 213 -31.64 -17.56 5.46
N THR A 214 -30.81 -18.53 5.81
CA THR A 214 -30.40 -19.67 4.96
C THR A 214 -30.94 -20.97 5.50
N GLU A 215 -31.14 -21.96 4.62
CA GLU A 215 -31.68 -23.28 4.96
C GLU A 215 -30.65 -24.11 5.74
N GLN A 216 -29.40 -24.05 5.30
CA GLN A 216 -28.28 -24.78 5.89
C GLN A 216 -27.05 -23.85 5.93
N GLY A 217 -26.14 -24.08 6.89
CA GLY A 217 -24.94 -23.27 7.02
C GLY A 217 -23.90 -23.82 7.98
N PHE A 218 -22.66 -23.84 7.54
CA PHE A 218 -21.50 -24.24 8.35
C PHE A 218 -20.38 -23.20 8.17
N PHE A 219 -19.55 -23.04 9.20
CA PHE A 219 -18.46 -22.07 9.16
C PHE A 219 -17.31 -22.49 10.07
N ILE A 220 -16.11 -22.07 9.70
CA ILE A 220 -14.98 -22.00 10.62
C ILE A 220 -14.97 -20.59 11.20
N ARG A 221 -14.94 -20.49 12.54
CA ARG A 221 -14.83 -19.19 13.20
C ARG A 221 -13.52 -18.52 12.81
N LYS A 222 -13.62 -17.24 12.41
CA LYS A 222 -12.46 -16.38 12.21
C LYS A 222 -11.78 -16.12 13.55
N ASP A 223 -10.46 -16.17 13.56
CA ASP A 223 -9.66 -15.77 14.71
C ASP A 223 -9.87 -14.28 14.99
N ARG A 224 -10.20 -13.95 16.25
CA ARG A 224 -10.50 -12.59 16.67
C ARG A 224 -9.26 -11.81 17.11
N LEU A 225 -8.17 -12.51 17.41
CA LEU A 225 -6.90 -11.94 17.82
C LEU A 225 -5.88 -12.20 16.71
N ASN A 226 -5.29 -11.13 16.19
CA ASN A 226 -4.15 -11.18 15.30
C ASN A 226 -3.00 -10.44 15.97
N TYR A 227 -1.79 -10.96 15.84
CA TYR A 227 -0.59 -10.32 16.32
C TYR A 227 0.53 -10.51 15.30
N ASN A 228 1.35 -9.49 15.13
CA ASN A 228 2.50 -9.54 14.24
C ASN A 228 3.70 -8.87 14.88
N LEU A 229 4.89 -9.34 14.48
CA LEU A 229 6.16 -8.75 14.84
C LEU A 229 6.94 -8.57 13.55
N ALA A 230 7.24 -7.33 13.18
CA ALA A 230 7.90 -7.01 11.93
C ALA A 230 9.11 -6.08 12.15
N PRO A 231 10.24 -6.30 11.46
CA PRO A 231 11.28 -5.28 11.38
C PRO A 231 10.73 -4.07 10.62
N VAL A 232 11.08 -2.88 11.07
CA VAL A 232 10.66 -1.62 10.46
C VAL A 232 11.89 -0.76 10.25
N LEU A 233 11.97 -0.14 9.08
CA LEU A 233 13.05 0.76 8.71
C LEU A 233 12.44 2.09 8.24
N ASN A 234 12.39 3.06 9.15
CA ASN A 234 12.00 4.42 8.81
C ASN A 234 13.21 5.12 8.20
N GLN A 235 13.04 5.77 7.05
CA GLN A 235 14.14 6.42 6.33
C GLN A 235 13.74 7.82 5.89
N SER A 236 14.73 8.71 5.80
CA SER A 236 14.61 10.01 5.14
C SER A 236 15.89 10.27 4.34
N VAL A 237 15.73 10.75 3.10
CA VAL A 237 16.84 11.01 2.17
C VAL A 237 16.80 12.47 1.74
N GLY A 238 17.96 13.13 1.70
CA GLY A 238 18.09 14.52 1.27
C GLY A 238 17.80 15.54 2.38
N GLY A 239 18.09 15.19 3.64
CA GLY A 239 18.04 16.14 4.76
C GLY A 239 19.21 17.14 4.70
N PRO A 240 19.03 18.37 5.18
CA PRO A 240 20.08 19.40 5.17
C PRO A 240 21.28 19.05 6.06
N GLU A 241 21.09 18.28 7.14
CA GLU A 241 22.20 17.91 8.05
C GLU A 241 22.85 16.57 7.72
N SER A 242 22.08 15.61 7.17
CA SER A 242 22.60 14.33 6.67
C SER A 242 21.80 13.93 5.45
N PHE A 243 22.52 13.48 4.42
CA PHE A 243 21.91 12.96 3.21
C PHE A 243 21.00 11.76 3.47
N TYR A 244 21.30 10.94 4.48
CA TYR A 244 20.51 9.76 4.82
C TYR A 244 20.31 9.63 6.33
N MET A 245 19.04 9.63 6.74
CA MET A 245 18.60 9.33 8.09
C MET A 245 17.84 8.01 8.09
N TYR A 246 18.04 7.20 9.12
CA TYR A 246 17.36 5.92 9.30
C TYR A 246 17.06 5.62 10.76
N GLN A 247 15.98 4.89 10.99
CA GLN A 247 15.65 4.26 12.26
C GLN A 247 15.21 2.83 11.97
N LEU A 248 16.07 1.89 12.32
CA LEU A 248 15.81 0.47 12.31
C LEU A 248 15.22 0.07 13.66
N GLY A 249 14.08 -0.60 13.63
CA GLY A 249 13.41 -1.08 14.83
C GLY A 249 12.59 -2.33 14.57
N VAL A 250 11.87 -2.76 15.60
CA VAL A 250 10.90 -3.85 15.55
C VAL A 250 9.56 -3.29 16.00
N MET A 251 8.52 -3.54 15.22
CA MET A 251 7.16 -3.17 15.56
C MET A 251 6.37 -4.43 15.92
N GLY A 252 5.84 -4.45 17.15
CA GLY A 252 4.87 -5.44 17.60
C GLY A 252 3.47 -4.85 17.49
N SER A 253 2.59 -5.48 16.74
CA SER A 253 1.20 -5.04 16.57
C SER A 253 0.23 -6.11 17.03
N VAL A 254 -0.88 -5.68 17.62
CA VAL A 254 -1.98 -6.53 18.05
C VAL A 254 -3.29 -5.93 17.55
N ASP A 255 -4.10 -6.75 16.90
CA ASP A 255 -5.44 -6.41 16.43
C ASP A 255 -6.45 -7.36 17.08
N TYR A 256 -7.47 -6.81 17.71
CA TYR A 256 -8.51 -7.59 18.39
C TYR A 256 -9.91 -7.17 17.94
N ALA A 257 -10.62 -8.08 17.28
CA ALA A 257 -11.99 -7.92 16.84
C ALA A 257 -12.97 -8.20 18.01
N LEU A 258 -13.35 -7.16 18.75
CA LEU A 258 -14.34 -7.23 19.83
C LEU A 258 -15.70 -7.69 19.31
N THR A 259 -16.12 -7.12 18.18
CA THR A 259 -17.35 -7.49 17.45
C THR A 259 -17.02 -7.66 15.96
N ASN A 260 -18.03 -7.94 15.14
CA ASN A 260 -17.83 -7.97 13.69
C ASN A 260 -17.53 -6.58 13.11
N HIS A 261 -17.87 -5.51 13.84
CA HIS A 261 -17.70 -4.11 13.40
C HIS A 261 -16.64 -3.35 14.18
N LEU A 262 -16.35 -3.77 15.43
CA LEU A 262 -15.43 -3.07 16.32
C LEU A 262 -14.08 -3.77 16.39
N LEU A 263 -13.05 -3.10 15.88
CA LEU A 263 -11.66 -3.51 15.89
C LEU A 263 -10.85 -2.62 16.82
N VAL A 264 -10.10 -3.20 17.76
CA VAL A 264 -9.12 -2.48 18.58
C VAL A 264 -7.74 -2.90 18.11
N SER A 265 -6.93 -1.92 17.69
CA SER A 265 -5.58 -2.14 17.20
C SER A 265 -4.59 -1.35 18.04
N GLY A 266 -3.44 -1.92 18.32
CA GLY A 266 -2.33 -1.19 18.93
C GLY A 266 -0.99 -1.70 18.42
N SER A 267 -0.02 -0.79 18.33
CA SER A 267 1.33 -1.10 17.88
C SER A 267 2.37 -0.43 18.78
N LEU A 268 3.37 -1.21 19.18
CA LEU A 268 4.54 -0.77 19.94
C LEU A 268 5.76 -0.84 19.03
N PHE A 269 6.54 0.22 19.00
CA PHE A 269 7.81 0.26 18.29
C PHE A 269 8.96 0.21 19.28
N GLY A 270 9.94 -0.66 19.02
CA GLY A 270 11.21 -0.74 19.72
C GLY A 270 12.37 -0.40 18.77
N ASN A 271 13.13 0.63 19.11
CA ASN A 271 14.29 1.11 18.36
C ASN A 271 15.48 0.17 18.57
N LEU A 272 16.14 -0.26 17.49
CA LEU A 272 17.35 -1.07 17.54
C LEU A 272 18.58 -0.23 17.21
N ALA A 273 18.50 0.58 16.15
CA ALA A 273 19.60 1.43 15.70
C ALA A 273 19.04 2.59 14.89
N ASN A 274 19.58 3.79 15.12
CA ASN A 274 19.22 4.97 14.36
C ASN A 274 20.40 5.96 14.30
N ASN A 275 20.33 6.94 13.41
CA ASN A 275 21.32 8.01 13.28
C ASN A 275 20.69 9.41 13.38
N TYR A 276 19.55 9.53 14.07
CA TYR A 276 18.82 10.79 14.22
C TYR A 276 19.49 11.75 15.22
N ASP A 277 20.48 11.27 15.98
CA ASP A 277 21.39 12.09 16.80
C ASP A 277 22.18 13.10 15.96
N LYS A 278 22.35 12.86 14.65
CA LYS A 278 23.02 13.77 13.71
C LYS A 278 22.15 14.95 13.25
N PHE A 279 20.86 14.92 13.54
CA PHE A 279 19.95 16.03 13.28
C PHE A 279 20.21 17.10 14.35
N ASN A 280 20.91 18.17 14.01
CA ASN A 280 21.34 19.21 14.97
C ASN A 280 20.36 20.39 15.05
N TYR A 281 19.38 20.44 14.15
CA TYR A 281 18.36 21.46 14.11
C TYR A 281 17.29 21.20 15.17
N ASN A 282 17.12 22.15 16.09
CA ASN A 282 16.20 22.07 17.23
C ASN A 282 15.17 23.22 17.25
N GLY A 283 15.14 24.06 16.21
CA GLY A 283 14.27 25.23 16.10
C GLY A 283 13.06 25.03 15.17
N ALA A 284 12.13 25.97 15.21
CA ALA A 284 11.22 26.18 14.07
C ALA A 284 12.04 26.72 12.90
N PRO A 285 11.77 26.30 11.64
CA PRO A 285 12.31 26.94 10.45
C PRO A 285 12.26 28.46 10.65
N ALA A 286 13.40 29.15 10.64
CA ALA A 286 13.44 30.60 10.91
C ALA A 286 12.59 31.39 9.90
N ASP A 287 12.24 30.71 8.80
CA ASP A 287 11.49 31.11 7.63
C ASP A 287 10.02 30.61 7.64
N SER A 288 9.52 29.92 8.67
CA SER A 288 8.11 29.50 8.71
C SER A 288 7.38 29.89 10.00
N THR A 289 6.16 30.38 9.85
CA THR A 289 5.26 30.75 10.96
C THR A 289 4.18 29.70 11.23
N LEU A 290 4.20 28.58 10.51
CA LEU A 290 3.19 27.52 10.66
C LEU A 290 3.36 26.76 11.98
N PRO A 291 2.27 26.24 12.56
CA PRO A 291 2.36 25.27 13.63
C PRO A 291 3.15 24.05 13.18
N ARG A 292 4.05 23.57 14.04
CA ARG A 292 4.89 22.40 13.76
C ARG A 292 4.09 21.12 13.92
N VAL A 293 3.70 20.50 12.80
CA VAL A 293 2.83 19.32 12.77
C VAL A 293 3.55 18.05 12.33
N ARG A 294 4.65 18.17 11.58
CA ARG A 294 5.52 17.07 11.13
C ARG A 294 7.00 17.32 11.41
N THR A 295 7.42 18.57 11.55
CA THR A 295 8.81 18.93 11.83
C THR A 295 9.29 18.55 13.25
N HIS A 296 8.40 18.10 14.13
CA HIS A 296 8.74 17.50 15.42
C HIS A 296 9.16 16.02 15.33
N ILE A 297 9.27 15.42 14.13
CA ILE A 297 9.57 13.99 13.97
C ILE A 297 10.81 13.52 14.74
N ARG A 298 11.85 14.37 14.82
CA ARG A 298 13.05 14.12 15.62
C ARG A 298 12.70 13.80 17.07
N ASP A 299 11.92 14.66 17.71
CA ASP A 299 11.65 14.60 19.14
C ASP A 299 10.93 13.29 19.49
N TYR A 300 10.12 12.75 18.57
CA TYR A 300 9.49 11.44 18.74
C TYR A 300 10.46 10.27 18.59
N VAL A 301 11.39 10.32 17.63
CA VAL A 301 12.30 9.19 17.34
C VAL A 301 13.46 9.05 18.32
N GLU A 302 13.69 10.04 19.19
CA GLU A 302 14.62 9.93 20.33
C GLU A 302 14.16 8.88 21.36
N ASN A 303 12.87 8.53 21.38
CA ASN A 303 12.35 7.47 22.24
C ASN A 303 12.78 6.08 21.76
N ASN A 304 13.38 5.29 22.67
CA ASN A 304 13.79 3.91 22.37
C ASN A 304 12.61 2.95 22.24
N VAL A 305 11.52 3.18 22.98
CA VAL A 305 10.30 2.38 22.91
C VAL A 305 9.10 3.31 23.02
N TYR A 306 8.14 3.18 22.10
CA TYR A 306 6.96 4.03 22.12
C TYR A 306 5.71 3.35 21.54
N VAL A 307 4.54 3.84 21.96
CA VAL A 307 3.26 3.48 21.36
C VAL A 307 3.12 4.21 20.03
N ASN A 308 3.18 3.46 18.93
CA ASN A 308 2.96 4.01 17.60
C ASN A 308 1.49 4.41 17.43
N ASP A 309 0.57 3.48 17.67
CA ASP A 309 -0.87 3.69 17.65
C ASP A 309 -1.56 2.81 18.69
N LEU A 310 -2.74 3.25 19.13
CA LEU A 310 -3.67 2.52 19.97
C LEU A 310 -5.07 3.10 19.75
N GLN A 311 -5.86 2.45 18.91
CA GLN A 311 -7.14 2.99 18.45
C GLN A 311 -8.23 1.93 18.36
N ALA A 312 -9.46 2.36 18.57
CA ALA A 312 -10.66 1.59 18.30
C ALA A 312 -11.32 2.10 17.01
N ASN A 313 -11.78 1.18 16.17
CA ASN A 313 -12.38 1.46 14.87
C ASN A 313 -13.70 0.70 14.77
N TYR A 314 -14.80 1.41 14.57
CA TYR A 314 -16.09 0.84 14.23
C TYR A 314 -16.32 1.01 12.73
N MET A 315 -16.41 -0.09 11.98
CA MET A 315 -16.46 -0.08 10.52
C MET A 315 -17.59 -0.97 9.98
N GLY A 316 -18.13 -0.60 8.80
CA GLY A 316 -19.21 -1.34 8.20
C GLY A 316 -19.46 -1.01 6.73
N TYR A 317 -20.07 -1.97 6.05
CA TYR A 317 -20.71 -1.78 4.76
C TYR A 317 -22.12 -1.23 4.98
N LEU A 318 -22.43 -0.10 4.35
CA LEU A 318 -23.71 0.61 4.50
C LEU A 318 -24.69 0.30 3.37
N GLY A 319 -24.31 -0.56 2.42
CA GLY A 319 -25.10 -0.92 1.24
C GLY A 319 -24.76 -0.09 0.01
N ASN A 320 -25.08 -0.62 -1.18
CA ASN A 320 -24.94 0.06 -2.48
C ASN A 320 -23.54 0.65 -2.76
N GLY A 321 -22.47 -0.01 -2.29
CA GLY A 321 -21.10 0.48 -2.44
C GLY A 321 -20.68 1.58 -1.47
N PHE A 322 -21.49 1.90 -0.46
CA PHE A 322 -21.08 2.78 0.64
C PHE A 322 -20.42 1.99 1.77
N TYR A 323 -19.31 2.52 2.27
CA TYR A 323 -18.59 2.04 3.45
C TYR A 323 -18.44 3.20 4.43
N GLY A 324 -18.44 2.88 5.71
CA GLY A 324 -18.27 3.87 6.77
C GLY A 324 -17.34 3.36 7.87
N GLN A 325 -16.62 4.28 8.49
CA GLN A 325 -15.91 4.02 9.72
C GLN A 325 -15.93 5.22 10.67
N VAL A 326 -15.87 4.94 11.97
CA VAL A 326 -15.62 5.90 13.04
C VAL A 326 -14.50 5.34 13.90
N TYR A 327 -13.53 6.16 14.25
CA TYR A 327 -12.35 5.74 14.99
C TYR A 327 -11.91 6.75 16.03
N GLY A 328 -11.19 6.27 17.04
CA GLY A 328 -10.64 7.12 18.08
C GLY A 328 -9.56 6.44 18.92
N GLY A 329 -8.71 7.26 19.53
CA GLY A 329 -7.55 6.84 20.33
C GLY A 329 -6.27 7.54 19.87
N TYR A 330 -5.14 6.85 19.96
CA TYR A 330 -3.88 7.28 19.35
C TYR A 330 -3.84 6.77 17.92
N LEU A 331 -4.06 7.68 16.97
CA LEU A 331 -4.27 7.37 15.57
C LEU A 331 -2.92 7.17 14.84
N GLU A 332 -1.91 7.93 15.25
CA GLU A 332 -0.53 7.82 14.80
C GLU A 332 0.44 8.28 15.90
N THR A 333 1.75 8.17 15.64
CA THR A 333 2.83 8.54 16.56
C THR A 333 2.69 9.96 17.11
N MET A 334 2.27 10.90 16.25
CA MET A 334 2.19 12.33 16.58
C MET A 334 0.80 12.80 17.03
N TYR A 335 -0.26 12.05 16.75
CA TYR A 335 -1.63 12.53 16.96
C TYR A 335 -2.54 11.45 17.54
N GLY A 336 -3.36 11.87 18.50
CA GLY A 336 -4.53 11.13 18.95
C GLY A 336 -5.78 11.99 18.81
N GLY A 337 -6.94 11.36 18.79
CA GLY A 337 -8.20 12.06 18.59
C GLY A 337 -9.31 11.14 18.18
N VAL A 338 -10.30 11.71 17.50
CA VAL A 338 -11.45 10.99 16.95
C VAL A 338 -11.70 11.44 15.51
N GLY A 339 -12.26 10.56 14.71
CA GLY A 339 -12.63 10.88 13.34
C GLY A 339 -13.59 9.87 12.74
N GLY A 340 -14.01 10.16 11.52
CA GLY A 340 -14.82 9.26 10.73
C GLY A 340 -14.56 9.45 9.24
N GLU A 341 -14.87 8.40 8.48
CA GLU A 341 -14.73 8.37 7.04
C GLU A 341 -15.95 7.67 6.42
N VAL A 342 -16.43 8.20 5.30
CA VAL A 342 -17.41 7.54 4.44
C VAL A 342 -16.83 7.46 3.04
N LEU A 343 -16.94 6.29 2.41
CA LEU A 343 -16.49 6.04 1.05
C LEU A 343 -17.64 5.49 0.21
N TYR A 344 -17.87 6.10 -0.95
CA TYR A 344 -18.66 5.52 -2.02
C TYR A 344 -17.74 4.95 -3.11
N ARG A 345 -17.81 3.63 -3.30
CA ARG A 345 -17.00 2.91 -4.29
C ARG A 345 -17.83 1.79 -4.93
N PRO A 346 -18.41 1.98 -6.12
CA PRO A 346 -19.07 0.89 -6.83
C PRO A 346 -18.07 -0.22 -7.24
N VAL A 347 -18.56 -1.45 -7.41
CA VAL A 347 -17.73 -2.58 -7.87
C VAL A 347 -17.19 -2.28 -9.26
N ASP A 348 -15.91 -2.54 -9.48
CA ASP A 348 -15.20 -2.37 -10.76
C ASP A 348 -15.23 -0.97 -11.40
N SER A 349 -15.74 0.02 -10.67
CA SER A 349 -15.81 1.41 -11.13
C SER A 349 -14.44 2.06 -11.27
N ASN A 350 -14.30 2.91 -12.29
CA ASN A 350 -13.13 3.77 -12.48
C ASN A 350 -13.09 4.97 -11.53
N TRP A 351 -14.09 5.14 -10.65
CA TRP A 351 -14.17 6.28 -9.75
C TRP A 351 -14.72 5.91 -8.39
N ALA A 352 -14.33 6.69 -7.38
CA ALA A 352 -14.85 6.62 -6.02
C ALA A 352 -14.79 8.01 -5.37
N PHE A 353 -15.57 8.22 -4.30
CA PHE A 353 -15.56 9.45 -3.51
C PHE A 353 -15.50 9.14 -2.03
N GLY A 354 -14.54 9.72 -1.34
CA GLY A 354 -14.37 9.60 0.11
C GLY A 354 -14.51 10.96 0.80
N VAL A 355 -15.11 10.98 1.98
CA VAL A 355 -15.10 12.13 2.88
C VAL A 355 -14.60 11.68 4.23
N ASP A 356 -13.67 12.42 4.79
CA ASP A 356 -13.24 12.25 6.17
C ASP A 356 -13.28 13.56 6.96
N ALA A 357 -13.46 13.41 8.28
CA ALA A 357 -13.43 14.50 9.23
C ALA A 357 -12.85 14.00 10.55
N ASN A 358 -11.94 14.77 11.12
CA ASN A 358 -11.13 14.39 12.27
C ASN A 358 -10.96 15.60 13.19
N TYR A 359 -10.92 15.32 14.49
CA TYR A 359 -10.53 16.26 15.51
C TYR A 359 -9.41 15.65 16.35
N VAL A 360 -8.20 16.16 16.16
CA VAL A 360 -6.99 15.58 16.74
C VAL A 360 -6.26 16.55 17.64
N LYS A 361 -5.50 15.99 18.58
CA LYS A 361 -4.61 16.68 19.50
C LYS A 361 -3.22 16.09 19.33
N GLN A 362 -2.21 16.94 19.23
CA GLN A 362 -0.83 16.50 19.05
C GLN A 362 -0.34 15.85 20.34
N ARG A 363 0.25 14.66 20.22
CA ARG A 363 0.82 13.89 21.32
C ARG A 363 2.10 14.57 21.78
N ASP A 364 2.38 14.54 23.07
CA ASP A 364 3.63 15.08 23.59
C ASP A 364 4.81 14.19 23.16
N TRP A 365 5.95 14.77 22.79
CA TRP A 365 7.11 14.02 22.29
C TRP A 365 7.97 13.43 23.40
N ASP A 366 8.03 14.10 24.57
CA ASP A 366 8.76 13.62 25.74
C ASP A 366 7.99 12.50 26.45
N ASN A 367 6.67 12.64 26.56
CA ASN A 367 5.77 11.63 27.06
C ASN A 367 4.63 11.38 26.08
N MET A 368 4.84 10.43 25.16
CA MET A 368 3.90 10.07 24.09
C MET A 368 2.55 9.50 24.56
N MET A 369 2.35 9.34 25.87
CA MET A 369 1.06 9.03 26.49
C MET A 369 0.27 10.29 26.90
N GLN A 370 0.84 11.47 26.75
CA GLN A 370 0.22 12.76 26.99
C GLN A 370 -0.02 13.52 25.68
N PHE A 371 -0.67 14.68 25.79
CA PHE A 371 -0.95 15.55 24.66
C PHE A 371 -0.47 16.98 24.94
N THR A 372 0.09 17.62 23.93
CA THR A 372 0.40 19.06 23.92
C THR A 372 -0.88 19.89 23.79
N ASP A 373 -0.85 21.20 23.99
CA ASP A 373 -2.07 22.02 23.84
C ASP A 373 -2.56 22.19 22.39
N TYR A 374 -1.78 21.75 21.40
CA TYR A 374 -2.12 21.90 20.00
C TYR A 374 -3.25 20.94 19.58
N LYS A 375 -4.31 21.50 19.02
CA LYS A 375 -5.49 20.80 18.48
C LYS A 375 -5.72 21.20 17.04
N ALA A 376 -6.06 20.25 16.18
CA ALA A 376 -6.34 20.46 14.78
C ALA A 376 -7.63 19.75 14.35
N PRO A 377 -8.67 20.47 13.93
CA PRO A 377 -9.69 19.90 13.07
C PRO A 377 -9.10 19.73 11.66
N THR A 378 -9.25 18.55 11.07
CA THR A 378 -8.75 18.22 9.73
C THR A 378 -9.77 17.33 9.02
N GLY A 379 -9.85 17.42 7.70
CA GLY A 379 -10.85 16.67 6.95
C GLY A 379 -10.79 16.99 5.47
N ASN A 380 -11.04 15.98 4.65
CA ASN A 380 -10.87 16.06 3.21
C ASN A 380 -12.03 15.37 2.47
N LEU A 381 -12.46 15.99 1.37
CA LEU A 381 -13.21 15.34 0.31
C LEU A 381 -12.20 14.86 -0.73
N THR A 382 -12.19 13.56 -1.02
CA THR A 382 -11.27 12.94 -1.96
C THR A 382 -12.03 12.29 -3.11
N ALA A 383 -11.71 12.68 -4.34
CA ALA A 383 -12.13 12.00 -5.55
C ALA A 383 -11.02 11.07 -6.03
N TYR A 384 -11.39 9.85 -6.38
CA TYR A 384 -10.50 8.85 -6.95
C TYR A 384 -10.92 8.61 -8.39
N TRP A 385 -9.98 8.63 -9.32
CA TRP A 385 -10.26 8.44 -10.73
C TRP A 385 -9.17 7.63 -11.42
N ARG A 386 -9.61 6.64 -12.18
CA ARG A 386 -8.78 5.81 -13.04
C ARG A 386 -9.10 6.15 -14.50
N PRO A 387 -8.26 6.95 -15.16
CA PRO A 387 -8.47 7.34 -16.56
C PRO A 387 -8.51 6.11 -17.47
N TRP A 388 -9.57 6.00 -18.28
CA TRP A 388 -9.75 4.88 -19.23
C TRP A 388 -8.67 4.82 -20.32
N PHE A 389 -7.95 5.92 -20.55
CA PHE A 389 -6.87 6.03 -21.55
C PHE A 389 -5.48 5.75 -20.98
N MET A 390 -5.34 5.58 -19.65
CA MET A 390 -4.08 5.18 -19.02
C MET A 390 -4.32 4.00 -18.10
N GLN A 391 -3.90 2.82 -18.55
CA GLN A 391 -4.01 1.59 -17.77
C GLN A 391 -3.19 1.71 -16.47
N ASP A 392 -3.80 1.22 -15.39
CA ASP A 392 -3.21 1.11 -14.06
C ASP A 392 -2.71 2.43 -13.44
N VAL A 393 -3.23 3.56 -13.92
CA VAL A 393 -3.03 4.87 -13.30
C VAL A 393 -4.21 5.21 -12.39
N LEU A 394 -3.91 5.67 -11.19
CA LEU A 394 -4.86 6.23 -10.24
C LEU A 394 -4.51 7.70 -9.98
N VAL A 395 -5.50 8.56 -10.14
CA VAL A 395 -5.46 9.96 -9.73
C VAL A 395 -6.33 10.12 -8.49
N LYS A 396 -5.77 10.64 -7.41
CA LYS A 396 -6.51 11.07 -6.21
C LYS A 396 -6.44 12.59 -6.12
N ALA A 397 -7.58 13.23 -5.95
CA ALA A 397 -7.67 14.66 -5.72
C ALA A 397 -8.41 14.91 -4.42
N SER A 398 -7.71 15.44 -3.42
CA SER A 398 -8.24 15.73 -2.10
C SER A 398 -8.34 17.24 -1.90
N VAL A 399 -9.47 17.74 -1.43
CA VAL A 399 -9.67 19.15 -1.05
C VAL A 399 -10.16 19.22 0.38
N GLY A 400 -9.58 20.10 1.20
CA GLY A 400 -9.98 20.20 2.59
C GLY A 400 -9.02 20.97 3.47
N GLN A 401 -9.04 20.63 4.76
CA GLN A 401 -8.21 21.25 5.79
C GLN A 401 -7.19 20.27 6.35
N TYR A 402 -5.94 20.70 6.43
CA TYR A 402 -4.78 19.90 6.81
C TYR A 402 -4.39 20.15 8.28
N LEU A 403 -3.38 19.43 8.79
CA LEU A 403 -3.00 19.45 10.20
C LEU A 403 -2.53 20.82 10.70
N ALA A 404 -1.88 21.62 9.85
CA ALA A 404 -1.48 22.99 10.19
C ALA A 404 -2.67 24.00 10.10
N LYS A 405 -3.91 23.50 9.96
CA LYS A 405 -5.17 24.25 9.81
C LYS A 405 -5.27 25.06 8.52
N ASP A 406 -4.34 24.85 7.61
CA ASP A 406 -4.35 25.38 6.27
C ASP A 406 -5.33 24.60 5.39
N LYS A 407 -5.88 25.29 4.38
CA LYS A 407 -6.85 24.75 3.44
C LYS A 407 -6.22 24.64 2.07
N GLY A 408 -6.42 23.53 1.39
CA GLY A 408 -5.74 23.29 0.14
C GLY A 408 -6.25 22.11 -0.65
N VAL A 409 -5.46 21.77 -1.66
CA VAL A 409 -5.71 20.66 -2.58
C VAL A 409 -4.45 19.81 -2.68
N THR A 410 -4.61 18.50 -2.50
CA THR A 410 -3.59 17.49 -2.80
C THR A 410 -3.97 16.76 -4.07
N VAL A 411 -3.04 16.67 -5.01
CA VAL A 411 -3.14 15.79 -6.17
C VAL A 411 -2.08 14.70 -6.02
N ASP A 412 -2.53 13.45 -6.02
CA ASP A 412 -1.70 12.24 -6.02
C ASP A 412 -1.94 11.50 -7.32
N VAL A 413 -0.87 11.13 -8.00
CA VAL A 413 -0.92 10.29 -9.20
C VAL A 413 0.00 9.11 -8.97
N SER A 414 -0.54 7.92 -9.13
CA SER A 414 0.21 6.68 -9.01
C SER A 414 -0.04 5.75 -10.18
N LYS A 415 1.01 5.03 -10.59
CA LYS A 415 0.95 3.93 -11.54
C LYS A 415 1.24 2.62 -10.82
N ARG A 416 0.41 1.63 -11.07
CA ARG A 416 0.67 0.24 -10.70
C ARG A 416 1.20 -0.54 -11.90
N PHE A 417 2.07 -1.50 -11.64
CA PHE A 417 2.63 -2.44 -12.61
C PHE A 417 2.10 -3.85 -12.34
N ASP A 418 2.22 -4.76 -13.31
CA ASP A 418 1.67 -6.13 -13.20
C ASP A 418 2.27 -6.94 -12.04
N SER A 419 3.51 -6.63 -11.62
CA SER A 419 4.10 -7.19 -10.39
C SER A 419 3.41 -6.73 -9.10
N GLY A 420 2.46 -5.80 -9.18
CA GLY A 420 1.80 -5.13 -8.07
C GLY A 420 2.59 -3.95 -7.49
N VAL A 421 3.84 -3.71 -7.94
CA VAL A 421 4.59 -2.50 -7.57
C VAL A 421 3.78 -1.26 -7.93
N MET A 422 3.73 -0.30 -7.02
CA MET A 422 3.11 1.00 -7.26
C MET A 422 4.14 2.09 -7.10
N VAL A 423 4.15 3.04 -8.03
CA VAL A 423 4.99 4.22 -7.99
C VAL A 423 4.07 5.44 -8.06
N GLY A 424 4.19 6.35 -7.12
CA GLY A 424 3.35 7.53 -7.06
C GLY A 424 4.11 8.79 -6.71
N PHE A 425 3.51 9.92 -7.06
CA PHE A 425 3.94 11.25 -6.67
C PHE A 425 2.71 12.05 -6.24
N TYR A 426 2.90 12.96 -5.30
CA TYR A 426 1.85 13.86 -4.89
C TYR A 426 2.39 15.27 -4.71
N ALA A 427 1.48 16.24 -4.82
CA ALA A 427 1.73 17.63 -4.50
C ALA A 427 0.51 18.23 -3.79
N THR A 428 0.76 18.99 -2.72
CA THR A 428 -0.26 19.69 -1.96
C THR A 428 -0.01 21.19 -1.99
N LYS A 429 -0.97 21.95 -2.52
CA LYS A 429 -0.95 23.41 -2.50
C LYS A 429 -2.05 23.93 -1.58
N THR A 430 -1.68 24.80 -0.66
CA THR A 430 -2.62 25.37 0.32
C THR A 430 -2.70 26.89 0.22
N ASN A 431 -3.52 27.50 1.07
CA ASN A 431 -3.73 28.94 1.14
C ASN A 431 -2.61 29.70 1.88
N VAL A 432 -1.58 28.99 2.34
CA VAL A 432 -0.41 29.57 3.02
C VAL A 432 0.47 30.29 2.00
N SER A 433 1.00 31.46 2.34
CA SER A 433 1.90 32.20 1.47
C SER A 433 3.28 31.53 1.39
N ALA A 434 4.02 31.72 0.29
CA ALA A 434 5.38 31.20 0.17
C ALA A 434 6.29 31.67 1.32
N ALA A 435 6.09 32.89 1.82
CA ALA A 435 6.86 33.43 2.94
C ALA A 435 6.54 32.74 4.28
N ASP A 436 5.28 32.34 4.51
CA ASP A 436 4.88 31.66 5.75
C ASP A 436 5.18 30.15 5.70
N TYR A 437 5.23 29.57 4.49
CA TYR A 437 5.55 28.17 4.25
C TYR A 437 7.06 27.90 4.45
N GLY A 438 7.90 28.90 4.17
CA GLY A 438 9.36 28.81 4.17
C GLY A 438 9.90 28.26 2.85
N GLU A 439 11.09 27.68 2.84
CA GLU A 439 11.68 27.12 1.61
C GLU A 439 10.80 25.99 1.01
N GLY A 440 10.40 26.24 -0.24
CA GLY A 440 9.49 25.42 -1.04
C GLY A 440 8.04 25.87 -0.89
N ASP A 441 7.38 26.34 -1.95
CA ASP A 441 6.04 26.95 -1.85
C ASP A 441 4.87 25.96 -1.64
N PHE A 442 5.16 24.65 -1.61
CA PHE A 442 4.14 23.60 -1.55
C PHE A 442 4.74 22.25 -1.13
N THR A 443 3.90 21.37 -0.57
CA THR A 443 4.33 20.01 -0.19
C THR A 443 4.40 19.15 -1.43
N LYS A 444 5.44 18.33 -1.56
CA LYS A 444 5.52 17.33 -2.61
C LYS A 444 6.22 16.10 -2.10
N GLY A 445 5.93 14.96 -2.70
CA GLY A 445 6.59 13.72 -2.37
C GLY A 445 6.44 12.68 -3.46
N PHE A 446 7.25 11.64 -3.35
CA PHE A 446 7.21 10.47 -4.19
C PHE A 446 7.23 9.24 -3.30
N TYR A 447 6.62 8.16 -3.75
CA TYR A 447 6.64 6.90 -3.02
C TYR A 447 6.66 5.69 -3.96
N ILE A 448 7.24 4.62 -3.46
CA ILE A 448 7.19 3.29 -4.06
C ILE A 448 6.56 2.36 -3.04
N SER A 449 5.56 1.57 -3.46
CA SER A 449 5.02 0.49 -2.66
C SER A 449 5.25 -0.84 -3.37
N ILE A 450 5.98 -1.73 -2.72
CA ILE A 450 6.43 -3.00 -3.29
C ILE A 450 5.73 -4.15 -2.55
N PRO A 451 4.98 -5.01 -3.27
CA PRO A 451 4.41 -6.21 -2.67
C PRO A 451 5.49 -7.12 -2.06
N MET A 452 5.22 -7.65 -0.87
CA MET A 452 6.17 -8.50 -0.15
C MET A 452 6.26 -9.91 -0.75
N ASP A 453 5.24 -10.35 -1.49
CA ASP A 453 5.23 -11.62 -2.22
C ASP A 453 6.29 -11.68 -3.32
N LEU A 454 6.85 -10.55 -3.74
CA LEU A 454 8.03 -10.49 -4.62
C LEU A 454 9.34 -10.88 -3.91
N PHE A 455 9.36 -10.88 -2.58
CA PHE A 455 10.54 -11.21 -1.76
C PHE A 455 10.36 -12.47 -0.92
N THR A 456 9.13 -12.96 -0.74
CA THR A 456 8.83 -14.16 0.05
C THR A 456 8.62 -15.38 -0.83
N VAL A 457 9.00 -16.55 -0.32
CA VAL A 457 8.76 -17.83 -1.01
C VAL A 457 7.30 -18.29 -0.93
N THR A 458 6.49 -17.69 -0.07
CA THR A 458 5.05 -17.95 0.04
C THR A 458 4.25 -16.72 -0.40
N PRO A 459 3.02 -16.88 -0.92
CA PRO A 459 2.14 -15.76 -1.21
C PRO A 459 1.84 -14.94 0.04
N THR A 460 1.77 -13.61 -0.10
CA THR A 460 1.37 -12.69 0.96
C THR A 460 0.78 -11.42 0.37
N ARG A 461 -0.12 -10.78 1.11
CA ARG A 461 -0.72 -9.49 0.73
C ARG A 461 0.02 -8.28 1.33
N GLY A 462 1.08 -8.52 2.09
CA GLY A 462 1.89 -7.47 2.71
C GLY A 462 2.59 -6.59 1.67
N ARG A 463 2.89 -5.34 2.02
CA ARG A 463 3.62 -4.40 1.16
C ARG A 463 4.69 -3.66 1.96
N ALA A 464 5.86 -3.49 1.37
CA ALA A 464 6.86 -2.51 1.81
C ALA A 464 6.57 -1.16 1.16
N GLN A 465 6.85 -0.07 1.86
CA GLN A 465 6.70 1.27 1.31
C GLN A 465 8.00 2.05 1.53
N VAL A 466 8.43 2.73 0.48
CA VAL A 466 9.52 3.69 0.49
C VAL A 466 8.91 5.04 0.15
N ASN A 467 9.01 5.99 1.07
CA ASN A 467 8.51 7.34 0.87
C ASN A 467 9.70 8.31 0.82
N TRP A 468 9.64 9.25 -0.10
CA TRP A 468 10.59 10.34 -0.18
C TRP A 468 9.84 11.67 -0.25
N VAL A 469 10.09 12.51 0.75
CA VAL A 469 9.53 13.86 0.84
C VAL A 469 10.71 14.82 0.93
N PRO A 470 11.05 15.53 -0.16
CA PRO A 470 12.11 16.52 -0.11
C PRO A 470 11.70 17.64 0.84
N LEU A 471 12.50 17.84 1.90
CA LEU A 471 12.28 18.83 2.96
C LEU A 471 10.89 18.71 3.60
N THR A 472 10.75 17.87 4.62
CA THR A 472 9.49 17.73 5.36
C THR A 472 9.07 19.06 5.99
N ARG A 473 8.06 19.70 5.41
CA ARG A 473 7.42 20.94 5.89
C ARG A 473 6.06 20.66 6.52
N ASP A 474 5.52 21.65 7.22
CA ASP A 474 4.32 21.52 8.05
C ASP A 474 3.01 21.81 7.30
N GLY A 475 3.04 22.61 6.23
CA GLY A 475 1.86 22.90 5.41
C GLY A 475 1.42 21.69 4.59
N GLY A 476 0.12 21.58 4.31
CA GLY A 476 -0.45 20.56 3.42
C GLY A 476 -0.37 19.12 3.93
N GLN A 477 -0.12 18.92 5.23
CA GLN A 477 0.06 17.61 5.84
C GLN A 477 -1.26 16.97 6.25
N MET A 478 -1.56 15.79 5.70
CA MET A 478 -2.74 14.99 6.09
C MET A 478 -2.46 14.19 7.37
N LEU A 479 -3.52 13.88 8.10
CA LEU A 479 -3.47 12.95 9.24
C LEU A 479 -3.11 11.55 8.75
N GLY A 480 -2.11 10.92 9.39
CA GLY A 480 -1.80 9.51 9.17
C GLY A 480 -2.89 8.65 9.80
N ARG A 481 -3.58 7.86 8.97
CA ARG A 481 -4.64 6.94 9.42
C ARG A 481 -4.24 5.51 9.06
N LYS A 482 -4.20 4.63 10.06
CA LYS A 482 -3.86 3.21 9.88
C LYS A 482 -4.88 2.45 9.01
N TYR A 483 -6.15 2.81 9.11
CA TYR A 483 -7.23 2.23 8.31
C TYR A 483 -7.87 3.33 7.45
N GLN A 484 -7.73 3.21 6.14
CA GLN A 484 -8.39 4.08 5.16
C GLN A 484 -9.35 3.24 4.34
N LEU A 485 -10.61 3.68 4.20
CA LEU A 485 -11.63 2.87 3.52
C LEU A 485 -11.25 2.58 2.07
N TYR A 486 -10.57 3.52 1.39
CA TYR A 486 -10.15 3.29 0.01
C TYR A 486 -9.16 2.12 -0.12
N ASP A 487 -8.20 2.01 0.80
CA ASP A 487 -7.21 0.93 0.77
C ASP A 487 -7.78 -0.39 1.27
N MET A 488 -8.70 -0.35 2.24
CA MET A 488 -9.41 -1.52 2.76
C MET A 488 -10.42 -2.10 1.78
N THR A 489 -10.94 -1.29 0.87
CA THR A 489 -11.90 -1.72 -0.16
C THR A 489 -11.25 -2.01 -1.51
N SER A 490 -9.93 -2.21 -1.51
CA SER A 490 -9.15 -2.47 -2.73
C SER A 490 -9.70 -3.62 -3.57
N ASP A 491 -10.21 -4.66 -2.90
CA ASP A 491 -10.71 -5.89 -3.52
C ASP A 491 -11.98 -5.67 -4.35
N ARG A 492 -12.64 -4.51 -4.23
CA ARG A 492 -13.77 -4.15 -5.09
C ARG A 492 -13.37 -3.90 -6.54
N ASP A 493 -12.08 -3.77 -6.81
CA ASP A 493 -11.52 -3.52 -8.12
C ASP A 493 -10.84 -4.79 -8.65
N ALA A 494 -11.40 -5.40 -9.70
CA ALA A 494 -10.87 -6.59 -10.34
C ALA A 494 -9.50 -6.39 -10.98
N ARG A 495 -9.07 -5.13 -11.17
CA ARG A 495 -7.71 -4.81 -11.60
C ARG A 495 -6.74 -4.76 -10.44
N PHE A 496 -7.17 -4.85 -9.19
CA PHE A 496 -6.30 -4.76 -8.00
C PHE A 496 -5.52 -6.05 -7.73
N ASN A 497 -4.76 -6.50 -8.73
CA ASN A 497 -3.95 -7.71 -8.69
C ASN A 497 -2.47 -7.41 -8.83
#